data_AF-A0A9K3DIH2-F1
#
_entry.id   AF-A0A9K3DIH2-F1
#
_cell.length_a   1.000
_cell.length_b   1.000
_cell.length_c   1.000
_cell.angle_alpha   90.00
_cell.angle_beta   90.00
_cell.angle_gamma   90.00
#
_symmetry.space_group_name_H-M   'P 1'
#
loop_
_entity.id
_entity.type
_entity.pdbx_description
1 polymer ?
#
loop_
_entity_poly.entity_id
_entity_poly.type
_entity_poly.pdbx_seq_one_letter_code
_entity_poly.pdbx_strand_id
1 'polypeptide(L)'
;MARDGAEKERVLSHAKVVQEELERKAVTEAQKVRSELSAEMEKFRIDTDSVSQVQERYQSLIVELEAFTAKAQAKQVELEEREEQHRKLQQVRLKEAESALDQSNAEVDSLTSRLADLQGDRNWLITNGLVGAFEYLRQSESFVTLLDGLSTSAYKSGHHDGVHKDFVSCQQTGRITPEFQEMGGKLTAEMADALEAVYNDPLPAYAELVDKVAEDGVDSLC
;
A
#
# COMPACT_ATOMS: atom_id res chain seq x y z
N MET A 1 96.41 -85.59 -36.45
CA MET A 1 95.06 -85.54 -37.06
C MET A 1 93.94 -85.77 -36.05
N ALA A 2 93.99 -86.75 -35.13
CA ALA A 2 92.91 -86.99 -34.15
C ALA A 2 92.71 -85.89 -33.07
N ARG A 3 93.79 -85.23 -32.61
CA ARG A 3 93.69 -84.13 -31.61
C ARG A 3 92.99 -82.88 -32.15
N ASP A 4 93.20 -82.57 -33.42
CA ASP A 4 92.66 -81.38 -34.09
C ASP A 4 91.13 -81.50 -34.32
N GLY A 5 90.65 -82.74 -34.57
CA GLY A 5 89.22 -83.03 -34.65
C GLY A 5 88.49 -82.86 -33.32
N ALA A 6 89.08 -83.32 -32.21
CA ALA A 6 88.48 -83.21 -30.87
C ALA A 6 88.45 -81.76 -30.36
N GLU A 7 89.42 -80.93 -30.74
CA GLU A 7 89.44 -79.51 -30.38
C GLU A 7 88.40 -78.71 -31.17
N LYS A 8 88.27 -78.99 -32.47
CA LYS A 8 87.20 -78.42 -33.30
C LYS A 8 85.80 -78.77 -32.78
N GLU A 9 85.59 -80.02 -32.38
CA GLU A 9 84.30 -80.48 -31.83
C GLU A 9 83.98 -79.80 -30.48
N ARG A 10 84.99 -79.59 -29.63
CA ARG A 10 84.85 -78.85 -28.37
C ARG A 10 84.47 -77.38 -28.62
N VAL A 11 85.12 -76.72 -29.58
CA VAL A 11 84.83 -75.32 -29.95
C VAL A 11 83.42 -75.19 -30.53
N LEU A 12 83.00 -76.11 -31.41
CA LEU A 12 81.64 -76.11 -31.97
C LEU A 12 80.58 -76.37 -30.89
N SER A 13 80.83 -77.29 -29.96
CA SER A 13 79.93 -77.53 -28.83
C SER A 13 79.82 -76.31 -27.91
N HIS A 14 80.94 -75.63 -27.63
CA HIS A 14 80.92 -74.42 -26.81
C HIS A 14 80.19 -73.26 -27.52
N ALA A 15 80.44 -73.06 -28.82
CA ALA A 15 79.74 -72.06 -29.63
C ALA A 15 78.23 -72.31 -29.66
N LYS A 16 77.79 -73.57 -29.76
CA LYS A 16 76.38 -73.94 -29.70
C LYS A 16 75.74 -73.61 -28.35
N VAL A 17 76.43 -73.91 -27.24
CA VAL A 17 75.95 -73.56 -25.89
C VAL A 17 75.84 -72.04 -25.72
N VAL A 18 76.85 -71.29 -26.17
CA VAL A 18 76.83 -69.82 -26.14
C VAL A 18 75.69 -69.27 -27.00
N GLN A 19 75.44 -69.85 -28.18
CA GLN A 19 74.34 -69.45 -29.05
C GLN A 19 72.98 -69.72 -28.38
N GLU A 20 72.77 -70.91 -27.80
CA GLU A 20 71.54 -71.25 -27.09
C GLU A 20 71.31 -70.33 -25.86
N GLU A 21 72.38 -69.96 -25.15
CA GLU A 21 72.29 -68.99 -24.05
C GLU A 21 71.93 -67.58 -24.53
N LEU A 22 72.50 -67.12 -25.65
CA LEU A 22 72.17 -65.83 -26.25
C LEU A 22 70.74 -65.80 -26.75
N GLU A 23 70.27 -66.86 -27.41
CA GLU A 23 68.89 -67.01 -27.86
C GLU A 23 67.91 -66.99 -26.67
N ARG A 24 68.21 -67.73 -25.59
CA ARG A 24 67.39 -67.69 -24.37
C ARG A 24 67.35 -66.30 -23.71
N LYS A 25 68.49 -65.60 -23.65
CA LYS A 25 68.55 -64.23 -23.13
C LYS A 25 67.73 -63.28 -23.98
N ALA A 26 67.87 -63.35 -25.30
CA ALA A 26 67.11 -62.53 -26.24
C ALA A 26 65.59 -62.78 -26.12
N VAL A 27 65.16 -64.04 -25.99
CA VAL A 27 63.75 -64.37 -25.77
C VAL A 27 63.23 -63.83 -24.44
N THR A 28 64.02 -63.97 -23.36
CA THR A 28 63.63 -63.49 -22.03
C THR A 28 63.51 -61.96 -22.01
N GLU A 29 64.47 -61.26 -22.63
CA GLU A 29 64.45 -59.81 -22.74
C GLU A 29 63.29 -59.32 -23.62
N ALA A 30 63.03 -59.97 -24.75
CA ALA A 30 61.89 -59.67 -25.60
C ALA A 30 60.55 -59.88 -24.88
N GLN A 31 60.42 -60.95 -24.07
CA GLN A 31 59.23 -61.19 -23.24
C GLN A 31 59.06 -60.12 -22.18
N LYS A 32 60.16 -59.70 -21.53
CA LYS A 32 60.16 -58.62 -20.54
C LYS A 32 59.71 -57.30 -21.16
N VAL A 33 60.34 -56.87 -22.26
CA VAL A 33 59.97 -55.64 -22.98
C VAL A 33 58.52 -55.68 -23.43
N ARG A 34 58.05 -56.83 -23.94
CA ARG A 34 56.64 -56.99 -24.33
C ARG A 34 55.69 -56.83 -23.15
N SER A 35 56.03 -57.38 -21.98
CA SER A 35 55.20 -57.25 -20.78
C SER A 35 55.18 -55.81 -20.24
N GLU A 36 56.32 -55.12 -20.26
CA GLU A 36 56.43 -53.71 -19.85
C GLU A 36 55.63 -52.80 -20.79
N LEU A 37 55.79 -52.98 -22.12
CA LEU A 37 55.02 -52.24 -23.12
C LEU A 37 53.51 -52.49 -22.97
N SER A 38 53.10 -53.73 -22.71
CA SER A 38 51.68 -54.05 -22.50
C SER A 38 51.13 -53.38 -21.24
N ALA A 39 51.90 -53.33 -20.15
CA ALA A 39 51.49 -52.67 -18.92
C ALA A 39 51.39 -51.15 -19.11
N GLU A 40 52.33 -50.56 -19.85
CA GLU A 40 52.32 -49.13 -20.15
C GLU A 40 51.16 -48.74 -21.08
N MET A 41 50.87 -49.56 -22.10
CA MET A 41 49.68 -49.37 -22.95
C MET A 41 48.37 -49.43 -22.16
N GLU A 42 48.25 -50.37 -21.21
CA GLU A 42 47.05 -50.46 -20.37
C GLU A 42 46.94 -49.24 -19.43
N LYS A 43 48.07 -48.77 -18.89
CA LYS A 43 48.08 -47.52 -18.11
C LYS A 43 47.62 -46.33 -18.97
N PHE A 44 48.16 -46.16 -20.18
CA PHE A 44 47.74 -45.11 -21.09
C PHE A 44 46.24 -45.18 -21.43
N ARG A 45 45.69 -46.38 -21.59
CA ARG A 45 44.27 -46.61 -21.80
C ARG A 45 43.44 -46.11 -20.61
N ILE A 46 43.82 -46.51 -19.40
CA ILE A 46 43.14 -46.08 -18.15
C ILE A 46 43.21 -44.56 -17.98
N ASP A 47 44.38 -43.96 -18.21
CA ASP A 47 44.57 -42.51 -18.09
C ASP A 47 43.71 -41.77 -19.12
N THR A 48 43.61 -42.29 -20.35
CA THR A 48 42.74 -41.73 -21.40
C THR A 48 41.27 -41.80 -20.99
N ASP A 49 40.79 -42.96 -20.51
CA ASP A 49 39.42 -43.13 -20.03
C ASP A 49 39.11 -42.15 -18.87
N SER A 50 40.07 -41.95 -17.96
CA SER A 50 39.94 -40.99 -16.85
C SER A 50 39.83 -39.55 -17.35
N VAL A 51 40.64 -39.15 -18.32
CA VAL A 51 40.59 -37.80 -18.90
C VAL A 51 39.25 -37.56 -19.59
N SER A 52 38.75 -38.55 -20.34
CA SER A 52 37.42 -38.47 -20.98
C SER A 52 36.31 -38.28 -19.95
N GLN A 53 36.31 -39.03 -18.84
CA GLN A 53 35.31 -38.86 -17.78
C GLN A 53 35.37 -37.49 -17.12
N VAL A 54 36.57 -36.95 -16.88
CA VAL A 54 36.73 -35.59 -16.33
C VAL A 54 36.19 -34.56 -17.32
N GLN A 55 36.45 -34.73 -18.62
CA GLN A 55 35.94 -33.84 -19.66
C GLN A 55 34.42 -33.88 -19.76
N GLU A 56 33.79 -35.04 -19.70
CA GLU A 56 32.32 -35.19 -19.68
C GLU A 56 31.70 -34.48 -18.47
N ARG A 57 32.28 -34.67 -17.28
CA ARG A 57 31.83 -33.98 -16.06
C ARG A 57 31.95 -32.47 -16.18
N TYR A 58 33.06 -31.99 -16.76
CA TYR A 58 33.27 -30.56 -16.96
C TYR A 58 32.24 -29.97 -17.93
N GLN A 59 31.93 -30.68 -19.02
CA GLN A 59 30.88 -30.27 -19.96
C GLN A 59 29.49 -30.25 -19.30
N SER A 60 29.15 -31.28 -18.51
CA SER A 60 27.90 -31.30 -17.74
C SER A 60 27.79 -30.09 -16.81
N LEU A 61 28.87 -29.77 -16.10
CA LEU A 61 28.89 -28.63 -15.18
C LEU A 61 28.72 -27.28 -15.89
N ILE A 62 29.28 -27.12 -17.10
CA ILE A 62 29.06 -25.92 -17.92
C ILE A 62 27.58 -25.75 -18.24
N VAL A 63 26.92 -26.82 -18.71
CA VAL A 63 25.49 -26.77 -19.06
C VAL A 63 24.64 -26.45 -17.82
N GLU A 64 24.96 -27.03 -16.67
CA GLU A 64 24.28 -26.73 -15.41
C GLU A 64 24.47 -25.27 -14.99
N LEU A 65 25.68 -24.72 -15.14
CA LEU A 65 25.97 -23.32 -14.85
C LEU A 65 25.23 -22.36 -15.78
N GLU A 66 25.16 -22.68 -17.07
CA GLU A 66 24.39 -21.89 -18.05
C GLU A 66 22.89 -21.90 -17.71
N ALA A 67 22.33 -23.07 -17.39
CA ALA A 67 20.93 -23.20 -16.97
C ALA A 67 20.65 -22.44 -15.67
N PHE A 68 21.56 -22.52 -14.69
CA PHE A 68 21.45 -21.76 -13.45
C PHE A 68 21.49 -20.25 -13.70
N THR A 69 22.41 -19.80 -14.56
CA THR A 69 22.56 -18.39 -14.92
C THR A 69 21.31 -17.86 -15.62
N ALA A 70 20.75 -18.60 -16.58
CA ALA A 70 19.50 -18.25 -17.25
C ALA A 70 18.33 -18.16 -16.24
N LYS A 71 18.25 -19.09 -15.29
CA LYS A 71 17.23 -19.07 -14.24
C LYS A 71 17.39 -17.88 -13.29
N ALA A 72 18.62 -17.51 -12.95
CA ALA A 72 18.91 -16.34 -12.13
C ALA A 72 18.50 -15.04 -12.84
N GLN A 73 18.81 -14.91 -14.13
CA GLN A 73 18.38 -13.78 -14.96
C GLN A 73 16.86 -13.67 -15.06
N ALA A 74 16.15 -14.79 -15.29
CA ALA A 74 14.69 -14.80 -15.33
C ALA A 74 14.07 -14.33 -14.00
N LYS A 75 14.62 -14.78 -12.86
CA LYS A 75 14.17 -14.33 -11.54
C LYS A 75 14.45 -12.85 -11.29
N GLN A 76 15.58 -12.34 -11.79
CA GLN A 76 15.92 -10.93 -11.68
C GLN A 76 14.90 -10.06 -12.42
N VAL A 77 14.52 -10.45 -13.65
CA VAL A 77 13.47 -9.75 -14.41
C VAL A 77 12.12 -9.80 -13.69
N GLU A 78 11.73 -10.96 -13.15
CA GLU A 78 10.48 -11.09 -12.37
C GLU A 78 10.46 -10.17 -11.13
N LEU A 79 11.61 -10.02 -10.46
CA LEU A 79 11.74 -9.10 -9.32
C LEU A 79 11.62 -7.65 -9.76
N GLU A 80 12.30 -7.24 -10.83
CA GLU A 80 12.21 -5.88 -11.38
C GLU A 80 10.77 -5.52 -11.81
N GLU A 81 10.05 -6.46 -12.43
CA GLU A 81 8.65 -6.29 -12.78
C GLU A 81 7.75 -6.13 -11.55
N ARG A 82 7.97 -6.93 -10.49
CA ARG A 82 7.24 -6.78 -9.23
C ARG A 82 7.52 -5.46 -8.54
N GLU A 83 8.78 -5.02 -8.52
CA GLU A 83 9.16 -3.73 -7.93
C GLU A 83 8.49 -2.56 -8.65
N GLU A 84 8.43 -2.61 -9.99
CA GLU A 84 7.75 -1.61 -10.80
C GLU A 84 6.23 -1.60 -10.52
N GLN A 85 5.60 -2.78 -10.44
CA GLN A 85 4.18 -2.89 -10.09
C GLN A 85 3.90 -2.32 -8.70
N HIS A 86 4.76 -2.62 -7.72
CA HIS A 86 4.63 -2.10 -6.37
C HIS A 86 4.76 -0.57 -6.33
N ARG A 87 5.72 0.00 -7.07
CA ARG A 87 5.91 1.45 -7.18
C ARG A 87 4.68 2.13 -7.78
N LYS A 88 4.12 1.56 -8.86
CA LYS A 88 2.88 2.05 -9.49
C LYS A 88 1.70 2.01 -8.52
N LEU A 89 1.53 0.90 -7.79
CA LEU A 89 0.45 0.76 -6.82
C LEU A 89 0.58 1.78 -5.68
N GLN A 90 1.79 2.00 -5.17
CA GLN A 90 2.05 3.03 -4.16
C GLN A 90 1.72 4.43 -4.69
N GLN A 91 2.08 4.74 -5.93
CA GLN A 91 1.77 6.03 -6.54
C GLN A 91 0.26 6.26 -6.69
N VAL A 92 -0.49 5.24 -7.11
CA VAL A 92 -1.96 5.33 -7.22
C VAL A 92 -2.58 5.54 -5.84
N ARG A 93 -2.20 4.74 -4.84
CA ARG A 93 -2.72 4.88 -3.47
C ARG A 93 -2.39 6.22 -2.85
N LEU A 94 -1.20 6.76 -3.11
CA LEU A 94 -0.82 8.09 -2.63
C LEU A 94 -1.73 9.16 -3.23
N LYS A 95 -1.94 9.13 -4.55
CA LYS A 95 -2.85 10.08 -5.23
C LYS A 95 -4.29 9.97 -4.75
N GLU A 96 -4.79 8.75 -4.51
CA GLU A 96 -6.12 8.53 -3.95
C GLU A 96 -6.24 9.11 -2.53
N ALA A 97 -5.21 8.91 -1.69
CA ALA A 97 -5.17 9.47 -0.34
C ALA A 97 -5.07 11.01 -0.35
N GLU A 98 -4.26 11.59 -1.23
CA GLU A 98 -4.15 13.04 -1.44
C GLU A 98 -5.49 13.63 -1.87
N SER A 99 -6.16 13.01 -2.85
CA SER A 99 -7.48 13.47 -3.32
C SER A 99 -8.56 13.38 -2.23
N ALA A 100 -8.54 12.31 -1.42
CA ALA A 100 -9.49 12.15 -0.31
C ALA A 100 -9.25 13.19 0.79
N LEU A 101 -7.98 13.51 1.06
CA LEU A 101 -7.60 14.55 2.01
C LEU A 101 -8.05 15.93 1.55
N ASP A 102 -7.84 16.26 0.26
CA ASP A 102 -8.29 17.52 -0.32
C ASP A 102 -9.81 17.68 -0.24
N GLN A 103 -10.55 16.61 -0.55
CA GLN A 103 -12.02 16.61 -0.42
C GLN A 103 -12.46 16.82 1.03
N SER A 104 -11.83 16.14 1.99
CA SER A 104 -12.13 16.31 3.41
C SER A 104 -11.82 17.72 3.89
N ASN A 105 -10.72 18.32 3.45
CA ASN A 105 -10.37 19.70 3.81
C ASN A 105 -11.41 20.69 3.26
N ALA A 106 -11.85 20.51 2.01
CA ALA A 106 -12.90 21.35 1.43
C ALA A 106 -14.23 21.23 2.19
N GLU A 107 -14.58 20.03 2.68
CA GLU A 107 -15.76 19.83 3.52
C GLU A 107 -15.61 20.51 4.88
N VAL A 108 -14.44 20.39 5.53
CA VAL A 108 -14.14 21.10 6.79
C VAL A 108 -14.24 22.60 6.62
N ASP A 109 -13.70 23.16 5.53
CA ASP A 109 -13.78 24.59 5.23
C ASP A 109 -15.24 25.03 5.02
N SER A 110 -16.03 24.24 4.29
CA SER A 110 -17.45 24.50 4.07
C SER A 110 -18.25 24.49 5.38
N LEU A 111 -18.05 23.47 6.23
CA LEU A 111 -18.70 23.37 7.53
C LEU A 111 -18.25 24.50 8.47
N THR A 112 -16.98 24.89 8.43
CA THR A 112 -16.44 26.00 9.21
C THR A 112 -17.08 27.32 8.80
N SER A 113 -17.23 27.58 7.49
CA SER A 113 -17.94 28.76 6.98
C SER A 113 -19.40 28.77 7.46
N ARG A 114 -20.11 27.65 7.32
CA ARG A 114 -21.51 27.54 7.76
C ARG A 114 -21.67 27.76 9.26
N LEU A 115 -20.72 27.27 10.07
CA LEU A 115 -20.72 27.49 11.51
C LEU A 115 -20.50 28.97 11.86
N ALA A 116 -19.63 29.67 11.12
CA ALA A 116 -19.44 31.11 11.28
C ALA A 116 -20.73 31.89 10.93
N ASP A 117 -21.43 31.50 9.86
CA ASP A 117 -22.71 32.11 9.48
C ASP A 117 -23.77 31.91 10.56
N LEU A 118 -23.92 30.68 11.08
CA LEU A 118 -24.85 30.38 12.18
C LEU A 118 -24.50 31.13 13.48
N GLN A 119 -23.21 31.29 13.77
CA GLN A 119 -22.76 32.11 14.90
C GLN A 119 -23.10 33.59 14.69
N GLY A 120 -22.99 34.09 13.46
CA GLY A 120 -23.45 35.42 13.06
C GLY A 120 -24.96 35.60 13.27
N ASP A 121 -25.75 34.65 12.78
CA ASP A 121 -27.21 34.62 12.96
C ASP A 121 -27.59 34.63 14.44
N ARG A 122 -26.97 33.76 15.24
CA ARG A 122 -27.19 33.72 16.70
C ARG A 122 -26.89 35.06 17.36
N ASN A 123 -25.74 35.66 17.06
CA ASN A 123 -25.33 36.92 17.67
C ASN A 123 -26.26 38.08 17.27
N TRP A 124 -26.75 38.09 16.03
CA TRP A 124 -27.73 39.07 15.58
C TRP A 124 -29.05 38.93 16.33
N LEU A 125 -29.56 37.71 16.48
CA LEU A 125 -30.81 37.44 17.21
C LEU A 125 -30.68 37.87 18.68
N ILE A 126 -29.56 37.54 19.33
CA ILE A 126 -29.25 37.99 20.70
C ILE A 126 -29.25 39.52 20.79
N THR A 127 -28.57 40.20 19.86
CA THR A 127 -28.45 41.68 19.86
C THR A 127 -29.80 42.37 19.67
N ASN A 128 -30.74 41.74 18.96
CA ASN A 128 -32.11 42.25 18.77
C ASN A 128 -33.08 41.83 19.88
N GLY A 129 -32.58 41.36 21.03
CA GLY A 129 -33.39 41.15 22.25
C GLY A 129 -33.97 39.75 22.43
N LEU A 130 -33.61 38.75 21.62
CA LEU A 130 -34.10 37.37 21.74
C LEU A 130 -33.38 36.53 22.81
N VAL A 131 -32.57 37.14 23.68
CA VAL A 131 -31.58 36.46 24.54
C VAL A 131 -32.22 35.48 25.54
N GLY A 132 -33.44 35.74 26.01
CA GLY A 132 -34.11 34.88 26.99
C GLY A 132 -35.01 33.79 26.41
N ALA A 133 -35.44 33.95 25.16
CA ALA A 133 -36.49 33.10 24.57
C ALA A 133 -35.95 32.11 23.54
N PHE A 134 -34.68 32.17 23.15
CA PHE A 134 -34.17 31.40 22.00
C PHE A 134 -34.25 29.88 22.17
N GLU A 135 -33.94 29.34 23.36
CA GLU A 135 -34.03 27.90 23.63
C GLU A 135 -35.49 27.43 23.72
N TYR A 136 -36.40 28.28 24.20
CA TYR A 136 -37.84 28.02 24.28
C TYR A 136 -38.54 28.16 22.92
N LEU A 137 -38.16 29.18 22.15
CA LEU A 137 -38.61 29.43 20.79
C LEU A 137 -38.09 28.35 19.85
N ARG A 138 -36.85 27.84 20.00
CA ARG A 138 -36.34 26.70 19.19
C ARG A 138 -37.24 25.46 19.28
N GLN A 139 -37.89 25.23 20.42
CA GLN A 139 -38.82 24.12 20.64
C GLN A 139 -40.28 24.46 20.30
N SER A 140 -40.58 25.73 20.03
CA SER A 140 -41.90 26.21 19.61
C SER A 140 -42.13 25.97 18.13
N GLU A 141 -43.17 25.20 17.80
CA GLU A 141 -43.59 24.91 16.43
C GLU A 141 -43.83 26.19 15.62
N SER A 142 -44.35 27.25 16.26
CA SER A 142 -44.58 28.55 15.63
C SER A 142 -43.28 29.24 15.20
N PHE A 143 -42.22 29.17 16.01
CA PHE A 143 -40.94 29.81 15.69
C PHE A 143 -40.13 29.07 14.64
N VAL A 144 -40.17 27.72 14.63
CA VAL A 144 -39.59 26.91 13.54
C VAL A 144 -40.26 27.27 12.22
N THR A 145 -41.60 27.39 12.21
CA THR A 145 -42.37 27.80 11.03
C THR A 145 -42.03 29.23 10.58
N LEU A 146 -41.75 30.13 11.54
CA LEU A 146 -41.39 31.52 11.27
C LEU A 146 -39.97 31.67 10.70
N LEU A 147 -39.01 30.93 11.25
CA LEU A 147 -37.65 30.82 10.70
C LEU A 147 -37.66 30.16 9.31
N ASP A 148 -38.49 29.15 9.09
CA ASP A 148 -38.71 28.55 7.77
C ASP A 148 -39.33 29.55 6.80
N GLY A 149 -40.29 30.36 7.25
CA GLY A 149 -40.90 31.42 6.45
C GLY A 149 -39.89 32.50 6.04
N LEU A 150 -39.06 32.97 6.97
CA LEU A 150 -37.98 33.93 6.73
C LEU A 150 -36.92 33.34 5.79
N SER A 151 -36.48 32.13 6.05
CA SER A 151 -35.49 31.42 5.21
C SER A 151 -36.02 31.17 3.80
N THR A 152 -37.30 30.78 3.67
CA THR A 152 -37.97 30.57 2.38
C THR A 152 -38.17 31.88 1.62
N SER A 153 -38.50 32.97 2.32
CA SER A 153 -38.66 34.29 1.70
C SER A 153 -37.32 34.88 1.23
N ALA A 154 -36.26 34.69 2.01
CA ALA A 154 -34.89 35.03 1.63
C ALA A 154 -34.43 34.21 0.41
N TYR A 155 -34.66 32.89 0.43
CA TYR A 155 -34.35 31.99 -0.67
C TYR A 155 -35.05 32.36 -1.97
N LYS A 156 -36.35 32.67 -1.93
CA LYS A 156 -37.14 33.11 -3.09
C LYS A 156 -36.68 34.45 -3.67
N SER A 157 -36.01 35.27 -2.86
CA SER A 157 -35.45 36.57 -3.27
C SER A 157 -34.02 36.47 -3.81
N GLY A 158 -33.46 35.25 -3.92
CA GLY A 158 -32.12 34.99 -4.44
C GLY A 158 -31.01 35.16 -3.40
N HIS A 159 -31.35 35.09 -2.12
CA HIS A 159 -30.44 35.27 -1.00
C HIS A 159 -30.30 33.94 -0.25
N HIS A 160 -29.06 33.44 -0.18
CA HIS A 160 -28.74 32.08 0.26
C HIS A 160 -27.75 32.04 1.44
N ASP A 161 -27.41 33.20 2.01
CA ASP A 161 -26.24 33.34 2.89
C ASP A 161 -26.61 33.49 4.38
N GLY A 162 -27.85 33.15 4.76
CA GLY A 162 -28.33 33.18 6.15
C GLY A 162 -29.04 34.47 6.54
N VAL A 163 -29.90 34.39 7.56
CA VAL A 163 -30.90 35.41 7.90
C VAL A 163 -30.25 36.77 8.24
N HIS A 164 -29.11 36.75 8.95
CA HIS A 164 -28.37 37.96 9.31
C HIS A 164 -27.75 38.66 8.10
N LYS A 165 -27.05 37.90 7.25
CA LYS A 165 -26.35 38.47 6.09
C LYS A 165 -27.33 39.02 5.06
N ASP A 166 -28.48 38.36 4.93
CA ASP A 166 -29.58 38.77 4.07
C ASP A 166 -30.26 40.04 4.61
N PHE A 167 -30.52 40.13 5.93
CA PHE A 167 -31.04 41.34 6.57
C PHE A 167 -30.10 42.54 6.37
N VAL A 168 -28.79 42.35 6.58
CA VAL A 168 -27.76 43.39 6.40
C VAL A 168 -27.68 43.82 4.92
N SER A 169 -27.75 42.88 3.97
CA SER A 169 -27.79 43.16 2.53
C SER A 169 -29.03 43.97 2.12
N CYS A 170 -30.21 43.62 2.63
CA CYS A 170 -31.45 44.39 2.41
C CYS A 170 -31.38 45.81 2.97
N GLN A 171 -30.78 45.99 4.15
CA GLN A 171 -30.53 47.32 4.72
C GLN A 171 -29.55 48.15 3.88
N GLN A 172 -28.44 47.55 3.44
CA GLN A 172 -27.39 48.24 2.67
C GLN A 172 -27.82 48.61 1.25
N THR A 173 -28.69 47.80 0.63
CA THR A 173 -29.16 48.04 -0.74
C THR A 173 -30.40 48.94 -0.83
N GLY A 174 -30.96 49.36 0.31
CA GLY A 174 -32.20 50.17 0.37
C GLY A 174 -33.43 49.43 -0.17
N ARG A 175 -33.33 48.11 -0.39
CA ARG A 175 -34.41 47.24 -0.89
C ARG A 175 -35.16 46.59 0.27
N ILE A 176 -35.56 47.38 1.24
CA ILE A 176 -36.50 46.91 2.26
C ILE A 176 -37.87 46.98 1.59
N THR A 177 -38.41 45.84 1.15
CA THR A 177 -39.77 45.80 0.62
C THR A 177 -40.76 46.04 1.76
N PRO A 178 -41.93 46.64 1.50
CA PRO A 178 -42.96 46.82 2.51
C PRO A 178 -43.35 45.51 3.20
N GLU A 179 -43.35 44.38 2.47
CA GLU A 179 -43.63 43.07 3.07
C GLU A 179 -42.55 42.63 4.07
N PHE A 180 -41.29 42.97 3.84
CA PHE A 180 -40.18 42.65 4.76
C PHE A 180 -40.24 43.52 6.02
N GLN A 181 -40.62 44.79 5.88
CA GLN A 181 -40.86 45.70 7.00
C GLN A 181 -42.08 45.27 7.83
N GLU A 182 -43.15 44.84 7.16
CA GLU A 182 -44.37 44.33 7.79
C GLU A 182 -44.10 43.00 8.51
N MET A 183 -43.35 42.08 7.90
CA MET A 183 -42.91 40.85 8.57
C MET A 183 -41.98 41.13 9.74
N GLY A 184 -41.05 42.08 9.62
CA GLY A 184 -40.21 42.50 10.75
C GLY A 184 -41.03 43.09 11.90
N GLY A 185 -42.05 43.90 11.61
CA GLY A 185 -42.98 44.43 12.60
C GLY A 185 -43.85 43.35 13.26
N LYS A 186 -44.39 42.41 12.48
CA LYS A 186 -45.16 41.26 12.99
C LYS A 186 -44.30 40.34 13.83
N LEU A 187 -43.07 40.07 13.39
CA LEU A 187 -42.09 39.31 14.15
C LEU A 187 -41.81 39.99 15.50
N THR A 188 -41.62 41.31 15.51
CA THR A 188 -41.38 42.06 16.75
C THR A 188 -42.58 42.00 17.70
N ALA A 189 -43.81 42.05 17.16
CA ALA A 189 -45.04 41.96 17.94
C ALA A 189 -45.28 40.54 18.49
N GLU A 190 -45.20 39.51 17.64
CA GLU A 190 -45.32 38.10 18.05
C GLU A 190 -44.20 37.69 19.02
N MET A 191 -43.00 38.27 18.88
CA MET A 191 -41.91 38.11 19.85
C MET A 191 -42.21 38.76 21.19
N ALA A 192 -42.84 39.95 21.20
CA ALA A 192 -43.25 40.61 22.42
C ALA A 192 -44.34 39.80 23.14
N ASP A 193 -45.34 39.31 22.40
CA ASP A 193 -46.40 38.45 22.92
C ASP A 193 -45.86 37.12 23.48
N ALA A 194 -44.90 36.50 22.78
CA ALA A 194 -44.26 35.27 23.25
C ALA A 194 -43.36 35.50 24.49
N LEU A 195 -42.63 36.62 24.56
CA LEU A 195 -41.87 37.00 25.75
C LEU A 195 -42.79 37.28 26.94
N GLU A 196 -43.92 37.96 26.71
CA GLU A 196 -44.92 38.24 27.74
C GLU A 196 -45.59 36.95 28.24
N ALA A 197 -45.84 35.97 27.35
CA ALA A 197 -46.31 34.65 27.75
C ALA A 197 -45.29 33.90 28.62
N VAL A 198 -44.00 33.98 28.29
CA VAL A 198 -42.90 33.34 29.07
C VAL A 198 -42.67 34.02 30.42
N TYR A 199 -42.92 35.33 30.56
CA TYR A 199 -42.82 36.03 31.83
C TYR A 199 -44.05 35.84 32.74
N ASN A 200 -45.20 35.50 32.18
CA ASN A 200 -46.46 35.32 32.92
C ASN A 200 -46.75 33.86 33.29
N ASP A 201 -46.17 32.87 32.61
CA ASP A 201 -46.15 31.50 33.09
C ASP A 201 -44.97 31.30 34.07
N PRO A 202 -45.21 30.83 35.31
CA PRO A 202 -44.12 30.52 36.21
C PRO A 202 -43.26 29.42 35.56
N LEU A 203 -41.95 29.68 35.44
CA LEU A 203 -40.96 28.64 35.11
C LEU A 203 -41.29 27.39 35.95
N PRO A 204 -41.38 26.19 35.35
CA PRO A 204 -41.49 24.96 36.11
C PRO A 204 -40.40 24.98 37.16
N ALA A 205 -40.78 24.81 38.43
CA ALA A 205 -39.80 24.80 39.50
C ALA A 205 -38.74 23.76 39.14
N TYR A 206 -37.46 24.05 39.39
CA TYR A 206 -36.35 23.13 39.11
C TYR A 206 -36.64 21.69 39.60
N ALA A 207 -37.41 21.54 40.67
CA ALA A 207 -37.93 20.27 41.17
C ALA A 207 -38.79 19.49 40.17
N GLU A 208 -39.71 20.14 39.45
CA GLU A 208 -40.60 19.50 38.47
C GLU A 208 -39.84 19.03 37.23
N LEU A 209 -38.80 19.76 36.81
CA LEU A 209 -37.90 19.35 35.74
C LEU A 209 -37.03 18.15 36.13
N VAL A 210 -36.56 18.11 37.37
CA VAL A 210 -35.78 16.99 37.91
C VAL A 210 -36.64 15.74 38.08
N ASP A 211 -37.88 15.89 38.57
CA ASP A 211 -38.81 14.76 38.71
C ASP A 211 -39.19 14.18 37.34
N LYS A 212 -39.39 15.02 36.32
CA LYS A 212 -39.73 14.56 34.97
C LYS A 212 -38.56 13.88 34.25
N VAL A 213 -37.34 14.37 34.44
CA VAL A 213 -36.12 13.69 33.94
C VAL A 213 -35.85 12.38 34.70
N ALA A 214 -36.24 12.31 35.97
CA ALA A 214 -36.16 11.08 36.76
C ALA A 214 -37.21 10.04 36.34
N GLU A 215 -38.41 10.46 35.92
CA GLU A 215 -39.48 9.58 35.44
C GLU A 215 -39.26 9.12 33.98
N ASP A 216 -38.93 10.03 33.07
CA ASP A 216 -38.93 9.75 31.63
C ASP A 216 -37.52 9.53 31.03
N GLY A 217 -36.47 9.74 31.82
CA GLY A 217 -35.08 9.64 31.39
C GLY A 217 -34.59 10.85 30.58
N VAL A 218 -33.26 11.01 30.45
CA VAL A 218 -32.63 12.16 29.78
C VAL A 218 -33.03 12.29 28.29
N ASP A 219 -33.47 11.19 27.68
CA ASP A 219 -33.93 11.14 26.29
C ASP A 219 -35.29 11.85 26.08
N SER A 220 -36.01 12.21 27.15
CA SER A 220 -37.26 12.98 27.08
C SER A 220 -37.04 14.47 26.78
N LEU A 221 -35.77 14.92 26.74
CA LEU A 221 -35.36 16.30 26.47
C LEU A 221 -34.92 16.54 25.02
N CYS A 222 -35.00 15.52 24.15
CA CYS A 222 -34.71 15.62 22.72
C CYS A 222 -35.89 16.19 21.91
#